data_AF-A0A158A8B8-F1
#
_entry.id   AF-A0A158A8B8-F1
#
_cell.length_a   1.000
_cell.length_b   1.000
_cell.length_c   1.000
_cell.angle_alpha   90.00
_cell.angle_beta   90.00
_cell.angle_gamma   90.00
#
_symmetry.space_group_name_H-M   'P 1'
#
loop_
_entity.id
_entity.type
_entity.pdbx_description
1 polymer ?
#
loop_
_entity_poly.entity_id
_entity_poly.type
_entity_poly.pdbx_seq_one_letter_code
_entity_poly.pdbx_strand_id
1 'polypeptide(L)'
;MLIQTRKRVIAALICAAPVLTFAQAAADPLTVLIDQGKYWQAHKRGDLAEQAWQKVLRINPKQPDALFGMGMVLADRKDGSGAQQYLAQLRQVAPNYPNIDELGRRLGETSSRDQTVNDARRLAQSGQSASAVQEYKRAIEGKPATPGLQLEYYQALAATPQGWDEARRGLEQLARENPDEPRYQLAYAQHLTYRDTTRRDGIARLAKLSGDSSVGADAKKSWRQALLWLGARASDAPLY
;
A
#
# COMPACT_ATOMS: atom_id res chain seq x y z
N MET A 1 65.45 -4.23 -75.26
CA MET A 1 65.47 -2.99 -74.46
C MET A 1 64.90 -3.33 -73.08
N LEU A 2 65.58 -2.89 -72.02
CA LEU A 2 65.31 -3.21 -70.60
C LEU A 2 63.94 -2.74 -70.11
N ILE A 3 63.49 -3.28 -68.96
CA ILE A 3 63.04 -2.61 -67.70
C ILE A 3 62.23 -3.65 -66.88
N GLN A 4 62.82 -4.35 -65.91
CA GLN A 4 62.93 -4.05 -64.46
C GLN A 4 61.62 -3.92 -63.64
N THR A 5 61.43 -4.92 -62.77
CA THR A 5 61.02 -4.91 -61.34
C THR A 5 59.68 -4.29 -60.87
N ARG A 6 58.89 -5.08 -60.11
CA ARG A 6 58.75 -4.96 -58.63
C ARG A 6 57.84 -6.07 -58.06
N LYS A 7 58.38 -6.87 -57.13
CA LYS A 7 57.60 -7.79 -56.28
C LYS A 7 56.85 -6.97 -55.22
N ARG A 8 55.53 -7.17 -55.07
CA ARG A 8 54.74 -6.63 -53.97
C ARG A 8 54.49 -7.74 -52.95
N VAL A 9 55.07 -7.60 -51.76
CA VAL A 9 54.77 -8.43 -50.58
C VAL A 9 53.53 -7.82 -49.94
N ILE A 10 52.44 -8.59 -49.85
CA ILE A 10 51.23 -8.22 -49.11
C ILE A 10 51.36 -8.81 -47.71
N ALA A 11 51.62 -7.96 -46.72
CA ALA A 11 51.59 -8.35 -45.31
C ALA A 11 50.13 -8.36 -44.84
N ALA A 12 49.65 -9.52 -44.39
CA ALA A 12 48.34 -9.69 -43.79
C ALA A 12 48.35 -9.12 -42.35
N LEU A 13 47.57 -8.07 -42.11
CA LEU A 13 47.26 -7.61 -40.76
C LEU A 13 46.05 -8.41 -40.25
N ILE A 14 46.29 -9.34 -39.33
CA ILE A 14 45.22 -10.00 -38.56
C ILE A 14 44.89 -9.07 -37.39
N CYS A 15 43.82 -8.29 -37.52
CA CYS A 15 43.25 -7.55 -36.40
C CYS A 15 42.51 -8.53 -35.49
N ALA A 16 43.15 -8.94 -34.39
CA ALA A 16 42.48 -9.60 -33.28
C ALA A 16 41.68 -8.55 -32.50
N ALA A 17 40.37 -8.46 -32.75
CA ALA A 17 39.48 -7.67 -31.91
C ALA A 17 39.24 -8.40 -30.57
N PRO A 18 39.37 -7.72 -29.42
CA PRO A 18 39.06 -8.33 -28.13
C PRO A 18 37.55 -8.53 -28.02
N VAL A 19 37.12 -9.78 -27.87
CA VAL A 19 35.73 -10.09 -27.51
C VAL A 19 35.56 -9.68 -26.05
N LEU A 20 34.88 -8.55 -25.82
CA LEU A 20 34.39 -8.18 -24.50
C LEU A 20 33.30 -9.17 -24.10
N THR A 21 33.65 -10.13 -23.25
CA THR A 21 32.67 -10.97 -22.57
C THR A 21 31.94 -10.13 -21.53
N PHE A 22 30.74 -9.67 -21.87
CA PHE A 22 29.80 -9.21 -20.87
C PHE A 22 29.41 -10.41 -20.01
N ALA A 23 29.99 -10.51 -18.81
CA ALA A 23 29.52 -11.43 -17.79
C ALA A 23 28.13 -10.97 -17.37
N GLN A 24 27.10 -11.47 -18.05
CA GLN A 24 25.72 -11.32 -17.64
C GLN A 24 25.62 -12.05 -16.30
N ALA A 25 25.50 -11.31 -15.21
CA ALA A 25 25.31 -11.88 -13.89
C ALA A 25 24.06 -12.76 -13.96
N ALA A 26 24.27 -14.08 -14.01
CA ALA A 26 23.18 -15.03 -14.05
C ALA A 26 22.33 -14.80 -12.80
N ALA A 27 21.03 -14.56 -12.98
CA ALA A 27 20.12 -14.50 -11.85
C ALA A 27 20.27 -15.78 -11.02
N ASP A 28 20.34 -15.62 -9.69
CA ASP A 28 20.42 -16.75 -8.76
C ASP A 28 19.32 -17.77 -9.13
N PRO A 29 19.66 -19.06 -9.34
CA PRO A 29 18.69 -20.10 -9.64
C PRO A 29 17.49 -20.12 -8.69
N LEU A 30 17.69 -19.74 -7.42
CA LEU A 30 16.61 -19.59 -6.45
C LEU A 30 15.66 -18.45 -6.82
N THR A 31 16.18 -17.27 -7.16
CA THR A 31 15.39 -16.10 -7.60
C THR A 31 14.57 -16.44 -8.84
N VAL A 32 15.16 -17.14 -9.82
CA VAL A 32 14.44 -17.57 -11.04
C VAL A 32 13.23 -18.45 -10.70
N LEU A 33 13.38 -19.39 -9.76
CA LEU A 33 12.27 -20.25 -9.32
C LEU A 33 11.20 -19.47 -8.55
N ILE A 34 11.60 -18.46 -7.77
CA ILE A 34 10.68 -17.58 -7.06
C ILE A 34 9.84 -16.78 -8.07
N ASP A 35 10.48 -16.19 -9.08
CA ASP A 35 9.81 -15.41 -10.11
C ASP A 35 8.86 -16.27 -10.94
N GLN A 36 9.25 -17.52 -11.25
CA GLN A 36 8.37 -18.50 -11.90
C GLN A 36 7.13 -18.79 -11.04
N GLY A 37 7.31 -19.03 -9.74
CA GLY A 37 6.20 -19.24 -8.82
C GLY A 37 5.23 -18.07 -8.82
N LYS A 38 5.73 -16.84 -8.67
CA LYS A 38 4.94 -15.60 -8.70
C LYS A 38 4.19 -15.45 -10.03
N TYR A 39 4.88 -15.69 -11.13
CA TYR A 39 4.31 -15.62 -12.48
C TYR A 39 3.12 -16.57 -12.64
N TRP A 40 3.28 -17.85 -12.32
CA TRP A 40 2.20 -18.82 -12.48
C TRP A 40 1.00 -18.55 -11.56
N GLN A 41 1.27 -18.06 -10.34
CA GLN A 41 0.23 -17.71 -9.38
C GLN A 41 -0.60 -16.51 -9.88
N ALA A 42 0.05 -15.48 -10.44
CA ALA A 42 -0.63 -14.34 -11.06
C ALA A 42 -1.53 -14.75 -12.23
N HIS A 43 -1.14 -15.79 -12.97
CA HIS A 43 -1.90 -16.35 -14.10
C HIS A 43 -2.93 -17.43 -13.69
N LYS A 44 -3.19 -17.60 -12.39
CA LYS A 44 -4.10 -18.62 -11.83
C LYS A 44 -3.75 -20.06 -12.23
N ARG A 45 -2.48 -20.31 -12.56
CA ARG A 45 -1.94 -21.64 -12.85
C ARG A 45 -1.38 -22.24 -11.57
N GLY A 46 -2.27 -22.57 -10.64
CA GLY A 46 -1.91 -23.10 -9.32
C GLY A 46 -1.15 -24.43 -9.39
N ASP A 47 -1.35 -25.22 -10.45
CA ASP A 47 -0.59 -26.43 -10.78
C ASP A 47 0.91 -26.13 -11.02
N LEU A 48 1.20 -25.14 -11.85
CA LEU A 48 2.57 -24.76 -12.21
C LEU A 48 3.26 -23.97 -11.09
N ALA A 49 2.49 -23.11 -10.39
CA ALA A 49 2.96 -22.39 -9.23
C ALA A 49 3.44 -23.36 -8.13
N GLU A 50 2.65 -24.40 -7.83
CA GLU A 50 3.02 -25.43 -6.85
C GLU A 50 4.37 -26.08 -7.18
N GLN A 51 4.57 -26.50 -8.43
CA GLN A 51 5.82 -27.15 -8.84
C GLN A 51 7.03 -26.23 -8.67
N ALA A 52 6.88 -24.94 -8.99
CA ALA A 52 7.92 -23.94 -8.76
C ALA A 52 8.19 -23.78 -7.27
N TRP A 53 7.15 -23.62 -6.44
CA TRP A 53 7.29 -23.45 -5.01
C TRP A 53 7.89 -24.66 -4.29
N GLN A 54 7.52 -25.88 -4.69
CA GLN A 54 8.14 -27.10 -4.18
C GLN A 54 9.64 -27.15 -4.50
N LYS A 55 10.09 -26.69 -5.67
CA LYS A 55 11.51 -26.59 -5.99
C LYS A 55 12.21 -25.56 -5.10
N VAL A 56 11.59 -24.40 -4.88
CA VAL A 56 12.12 -23.37 -3.97
C VAL A 56 12.26 -23.92 -2.55
N LEU A 57 11.23 -24.58 -2.01
CA LEU A 57 11.25 -25.13 -0.65
C LEU A 57 12.22 -26.30 -0.47
N ARG A 58 12.55 -27.03 -1.55
CA ARG A 58 13.60 -28.05 -1.52
C ARG A 58 14.99 -27.45 -1.37
N ILE A 59 15.21 -26.26 -1.94
CA ILE A 59 16.47 -25.52 -1.83
C ILE A 59 16.53 -24.76 -0.50
N ASN A 60 15.44 -24.08 -0.14
CA ASN A 60 15.32 -23.33 1.11
C ASN A 60 13.94 -23.59 1.75
N PRO A 61 13.86 -24.51 2.74
CA PRO A 61 12.61 -24.85 3.41
C PRO A 61 11.92 -23.71 4.17
N LYS A 62 12.64 -22.62 4.47
CA LYS A 62 12.13 -21.47 5.23
C LYS A 62 11.90 -20.24 4.35
N GLN A 63 11.89 -20.39 3.03
CA GLN A 63 11.74 -19.28 2.09
C GLN A 63 10.31 -18.69 2.19
N PRO A 64 10.14 -17.43 2.68
CA PRO A 64 8.82 -16.82 2.89
C PRO A 64 7.89 -16.76 1.66
N ASP A 65 8.36 -16.37 0.47
CA ASP A 65 7.51 -16.30 -0.73
C ASP A 65 6.96 -17.68 -1.11
N ALA A 66 7.77 -18.74 -0.96
CA ALA A 66 7.34 -20.09 -1.32
C ALA A 66 6.40 -20.70 -0.28
N LEU A 67 6.60 -20.41 1.01
CA LEU A 67 5.64 -20.77 2.06
C LEU A 67 4.30 -20.07 1.83
N PHE A 68 4.31 -18.76 1.55
CA PHE A 68 3.10 -18.01 1.20
C PHE A 68 2.44 -18.55 -0.07
N GLY A 69 3.23 -18.79 -1.12
CA GLY A 69 2.75 -19.29 -2.41
C GLY A 69 2.09 -20.66 -2.30
N MET A 70 2.70 -21.61 -1.58
CA MET A 70 2.10 -22.91 -1.30
C MET A 70 0.80 -22.77 -0.50
N GLY A 71 0.79 -21.94 0.54
CA GLY A 71 -0.42 -21.69 1.32
C GLY A 71 -1.57 -21.17 0.46
N MET A 72 -1.29 -20.22 -0.44
CA MET A 72 -2.28 -19.66 -1.37
C MET A 72 -2.79 -20.71 -2.36
N VAL A 73 -1.90 -21.52 -2.95
CA VAL A 73 -2.29 -22.59 -3.89
C VAL A 73 -3.21 -23.60 -3.21
N LEU A 74 -2.89 -24.02 -1.98
CA LEU A 74 -3.70 -24.99 -1.24
C LEU A 74 -5.04 -24.40 -0.80
N ALA A 75 -5.06 -23.15 -0.35
CA ALA A 75 -6.30 -22.45 0.01
C ALA A 75 -7.25 -22.36 -1.20
N ASP A 76 -6.73 -22.04 -2.39
CA ASP A 76 -7.51 -21.96 -3.62
C ASP A 76 -8.05 -23.34 -4.06
N ARG A 77 -7.32 -24.42 -3.74
CA ARG A 77 -7.76 -25.82 -3.94
C ARG A 77 -8.70 -26.35 -2.86
N LYS A 78 -9.10 -25.50 -1.90
CA LYS A 78 -9.93 -25.89 -0.74
C LYS A 78 -9.26 -26.88 0.21
N ASP A 79 -7.94 -27.03 0.13
CA ASP A 79 -7.15 -27.74 1.12
C ASP A 79 -6.78 -26.79 2.27
N GLY A 80 -7.74 -26.58 3.16
CA GLY A 80 -7.59 -25.66 4.29
C GLY A 80 -6.52 -26.12 5.29
N SER A 81 -6.42 -27.42 5.56
CA SER A 81 -5.48 -27.95 6.55
C SER A 81 -4.03 -27.81 6.07
N GLY A 82 -3.74 -28.16 4.82
CA GLY A 82 -2.41 -27.99 4.24
C GLY A 82 -2.02 -26.51 4.16
N ALA A 83 -2.93 -25.65 3.73
CA ALA A 83 -2.68 -24.20 3.69
C ALA A 83 -2.40 -23.61 5.07
N GLN A 84 -3.09 -24.07 6.11
CA GLN A 84 -2.91 -23.60 7.48
C GLN A 84 -1.53 -24.00 8.05
N GLN A 85 -1.00 -25.17 7.67
CA GLN A 85 0.37 -25.57 8.02
C GLN A 85 1.41 -24.61 7.43
N TYR A 86 1.27 -24.25 6.14
CA TYR A 86 2.17 -23.28 5.50
C TYR A 86 2.05 -21.88 6.09
N LEU A 87 0.83 -21.43 6.43
CA LEU A 87 0.62 -20.17 7.13
C LEU A 87 1.31 -20.15 8.51
N ALA A 88 1.22 -21.24 9.27
CA ALA A 88 1.89 -21.35 10.58
C ALA A 88 3.42 -21.27 10.44
N GLN A 89 4.00 -21.96 9.46
CA GLN A 89 5.43 -21.88 9.17
C GLN A 89 5.85 -20.47 8.74
N LEU A 90 5.07 -19.82 7.88
CA LEU A 90 5.32 -18.46 7.42
C LEU A 90 5.34 -17.46 8.59
N ARG A 91 4.37 -17.57 9.52
CA ARG A 91 4.31 -16.74 10.74
C ARG A 91 5.54 -16.93 11.63
N GLN A 92 6.08 -18.14 11.68
CA GLN A 92 7.28 -18.44 12.48
C GLN A 92 8.55 -17.84 11.87
N VAL A 93 8.70 -17.88 10.54
CA VAL A 93 9.94 -17.45 9.86
C VAL A 93 9.93 -15.97 9.45
N ALA A 94 8.75 -15.42 9.16
CA ALA A 94 8.57 -14.05 8.68
C ALA A 94 7.24 -13.46 9.20
N PRO A 95 7.15 -13.13 10.50
CA PRO A 95 5.92 -12.61 11.11
C PRO A 95 5.40 -11.31 10.47
N ASN A 96 6.28 -10.53 9.85
CA ASN A 96 5.96 -9.29 9.14
C ASN A 96 5.89 -9.45 7.61
N TYR A 97 5.73 -10.68 7.11
CA TYR A 97 5.66 -10.93 5.66
C TYR A 97 4.50 -10.14 5.01
N PRO A 98 4.73 -9.45 3.87
CA PRO A 98 3.68 -8.73 3.17
C PRO A 98 2.50 -9.65 2.84
N ASN A 99 1.26 -9.20 3.03
CA ASN A 99 0.05 -9.95 2.70
C ASN A 99 -0.17 -11.26 3.48
N ILE A 100 0.54 -11.54 4.57
CA ILE A 100 0.30 -12.73 5.42
C ILE A 100 -1.17 -12.84 5.90
N ASP A 101 -1.85 -11.71 6.10
CA ASP A 101 -3.27 -11.66 6.47
C ASP A 101 -4.20 -12.06 5.32
N GLU A 102 -3.78 -11.91 4.06
CA GLU A 102 -4.58 -12.35 2.92
C GLU A 102 -4.76 -13.87 2.96
N LEU A 103 -3.67 -14.60 3.19
CA LEU A 103 -3.72 -16.05 3.34
C LEU A 103 -4.59 -16.45 4.55
N GLY A 104 -4.45 -15.78 5.69
CA GLY A 104 -5.32 -15.99 6.85
C GLY A 104 -6.80 -15.80 6.52
N ARG A 105 -7.17 -14.70 5.84
CA ARG A 105 -8.55 -14.42 5.42
C ARG A 105 -9.09 -15.46 4.43
N ARG A 106 -8.28 -15.95 3.49
CA ARG A 106 -8.68 -17.05 2.58
C ARG A 106 -8.99 -18.34 3.33
N LEU A 107 -8.34 -18.56 4.46
CA LEU A 107 -8.57 -19.69 5.34
C LEU A 107 -9.70 -19.45 6.35
N GLY A 108 -10.40 -18.31 6.25
CA GLY A 108 -11.48 -17.95 7.17
C GLY A 108 -10.99 -17.50 8.55
N GLU A 109 -9.69 -17.23 8.73
CA GLU A 109 -9.22 -16.56 9.93
C GLU A 109 -9.64 -15.09 9.88
N THR A 110 -10.34 -14.64 10.91
CA THR A 110 -10.42 -13.20 11.20
C THR A 110 -9.00 -12.73 11.47
N SER A 111 -8.45 -11.85 10.62
CA SER A 111 -7.11 -11.32 10.90
C SER A 111 -7.13 -10.65 12.28
N SER A 112 -6.11 -10.90 13.10
CA SER A 112 -5.95 -10.16 14.36
C SER A 112 -5.98 -8.65 14.11
N ARG A 113 -5.55 -8.19 12.93
CA ARG A 113 -5.68 -6.80 12.49
C ARG A 113 -7.14 -6.40 12.32
N ASP A 114 -7.96 -7.22 11.66
CA ASP A 114 -9.38 -6.95 11.46
C ASP A 114 -10.13 -6.89 12.79
N GLN A 115 -9.78 -7.76 13.74
CA GLN A 115 -10.31 -7.71 15.10
C GLN A 115 -9.92 -6.40 15.80
N THR A 116 -8.65 -6.03 15.77
CA THR A 116 -8.15 -4.75 16.29
C THR A 116 -8.87 -3.55 15.66
N VAL A 117 -9.08 -3.54 14.33
CA VAL A 117 -9.83 -2.47 13.65
C VAL A 117 -11.29 -2.43 14.12
N ASN A 118 -11.94 -3.59 14.24
CA ASN A 118 -13.32 -3.65 14.72
C ASN A 118 -13.45 -3.18 16.17
N ASP A 119 -12.46 -3.48 17.02
CA ASP A 119 -12.39 -2.99 18.39
C ASP A 119 -12.20 -1.47 18.41
N ALA A 120 -11.30 -0.94 17.58
CA ALA A 120 -11.09 0.51 17.41
C ALA A 120 -12.37 1.24 16.99
N ARG A 121 -13.12 0.68 16.03
CA ARG A 121 -14.41 1.23 15.58
C ARG A 121 -15.45 1.27 16.69
N ARG A 122 -15.58 0.21 17.49
CA ARG A 122 -16.49 0.18 18.63
C ARG A 122 -16.11 1.24 19.67
N LEU A 123 -14.82 1.37 19.98
CA LEU A 123 -14.30 2.38 20.91
C LEU A 123 -14.54 3.81 20.39
N ALA A 124 -14.38 4.05 19.08
CA ALA A 124 -14.65 5.35 18.49
C ALA A 124 -16.14 5.71 18.57
N GLN A 125 -17.02 4.74 18.29
CA GLN A 125 -18.48 4.92 18.37
C GLN A 125 -18.98 5.13 19.80
N SER A 126 -18.31 4.56 20.80
CA SER A 126 -18.61 4.78 22.22
C SER A 126 -18.04 6.09 22.78
N GLY A 127 -17.36 6.89 21.97
CA GLY A 127 -16.71 8.14 22.39
C GLY A 127 -15.38 7.95 23.11
N GLN A 128 -14.85 6.73 23.17
CA GLN A 128 -13.56 6.40 23.78
C GLN A 128 -12.41 6.66 22.79
N SER A 129 -12.30 7.89 22.29
CA SER A 129 -11.39 8.28 21.21
C SER A 129 -9.93 7.95 21.49
N ALA A 130 -9.46 8.12 22.73
CA ALA A 130 -8.07 7.82 23.09
C ALA A 130 -7.75 6.32 22.97
N SER A 131 -8.65 5.45 23.42
CA SER A 131 -8.50 3.99 23.28
C SER A 131 -8.65 3.57 21.82
N ALA A 132 -9.58 4.17 21.07
CA ALA A 132 -9.75 3.91 19.65
C ALA A 132 -8.47 4.22 18.86
N VAL A 133 -7.83 5.36 19.14
CA VAL A 133 -6.55 5.74 18.53
C VAL A 133 -5.46 4.71 18.79
N GLN A 134 -5.38 4.13 19.99
CA GLN A 134 -4.40 3.09 20.31
C GLN A 134 -4.62 1.82 19.47
N GLU A 135 -5.86 1.35 19.37
CA GLU A 135 -6.18 0.17 18.55
C GLU A 135 -5.98 0.43 17.06
N TYR A 136 -6.40 1.59 16.54
CA TYR A 136 -6.09 1.96 15.16
C TYR A 136 -4.58 2.02 14.91
N LYS A 137 -3.81 2.60 15.83
CA LYS A 137 -2.34 2.66 15.74
C LYS A 137 -1.74 1.25 15.65
N ARG A 138 -2.19 0.34 16.51
CA ARG A 138 -1.79 -1.07 16.46
C ARG A 138 -2.18 -1.75 15.13
N ALA A 139 -3.32 -1.40 14.56
CA ALA A 139 -3.76 -1.94 13.27
C ALA A 139 -2.98 -1.37 12.07
N ILE A 140 -2.38 -0.19 12.17
CA ILE A 140 -1.58 0.42 11.08
C ILE A 140 -0.08 0.19 11.24
N GLU A 141 0.39 -0.16 12.44
CA GLU A 141 1.80 -0.51 12.68
C GLU A 141 2.20 -1.82 11.99
N GLY A 142 3.40 -1.84 11.38
CA GLY A 142 4.02 -3.04 10.81
C GLY A 142 3.51 -3.50 9.44
N LYS A 143 2.43 -2.90 8.89
CA LYS A 143 1.89 -3.24 7.55
C LYS A 143 1.37 -1.98 6.85
N PRO A 144 1.42 -1.91 5.51
CA PRO A 144 0.73 -0.85 4.77
C PRO A 144 -0.75 -0.79 5.19
N ALA A 145 -1.19 0.40 5.57
CA ALA A 145 -2.58 0.68 5.86
C ALA A 145 -3.26 1.16 4.57
N THR A 146 -4.50 0.71 4.35
CA THR A 146 -5.28 1.26 3.25
C THR A 146 -5.57 2.75 3.54
N PRO A 147 -5.68 3.59 2.50
CA PRO A 147 -6.06 5.00 2.68
C PRO A 147 -7.36 5.17 3.49
N GLY A 148 -8.32 4.24 3.34
CA GLY A 148 -9.53 4.19 4.16
C GLY A 148 -9.26 3.96 5.66
N LEU A 149 -8.36 3.04 6.02
CA LEU A 149 -8.02 2.80 7.42
C LEU A 149 -7.24 3.97 8.02
N GLN A 150 -6.38 4.63 7.25
CA GLN A 150 -5.70 5.86 7.68
C GLN A 150 -6.69 6.99 7.95
N LEU A 151 -7.73 7.13 7.13
CA LEU A 151 -8.80 8.09 7.37
C LEU A 151 -9.49 7.84 8.72
N GLU A 152 -9.90 6.59 9.01
CA GLU A 152 -10.53 6.23 10.28
C GLU A 152 -9.62 6.56 11.48
N TYR A 153 -8.32 6.25 11.38
CA TYR A 153 -7.34 6.60 12.39
C TYR A 153 -7.27 8.11 12.64
N TYR A 154 -7.12 8.92 11.59
CA TYR A 154 -7.02 10.37 11.75
C TYR A 154 -8.31 11.01 12.25
N GLN A 155 -9.49 10.47 11.90
CA GLN A 155 -10.76 10.92 12.45
C GLN A 155 -10.87 10.62 13.95
N ALA A 156 -10.46 9.43 14.40
CA ALA A 156 -10.39 9.11 15.82
C ALA A 156 -9.39 10.02 16.55
N LEU A 157 -8.24 10.29 15.92
CA LEU A 157 -7.20 11.15 16.47
C LEU A 157 -7.67 12.61 16.59
N ALA A 158 -8.39 13.13 15.60
CA ALA A 158 -9.00 14.45 15.63
C ALA A 158 -10.00 14.64 16.78
N ALA A 159 -10.63 13.55 17.23
CA ALA A 159 -11.56 13.54 18.37
C ALA A 159 -10.86 13.48 19.74
N THR A 160 -9.52 13.53 19.77
CA THR A 160 -8.73 13.64 21.01
C THR A 160 -8.21 15.06 21.22
N PRO A 161 -8.02 15.53 22.47
CA PRO A 161 -7.54 16.89 22.73
C PRO A 161 -6.15 17.17 22.12
N GLN A 162 -5.25 16.20 22.15
CA GLN A 162 -3.86 16.35 21.68
C GLN A 162 -3.68 15.98 20.21
N GLY A 163 -4.59 15.20 19.62
CA GLY A 163 -4.41 14.62 18.29
C GLY A 163 -4.76 15.53 17.12
N TRP A 164 -5.34 16.71 17.36
CA TRP A 164 -5.84 17.57 16.29
C TRP A 164 -4.78 17.96 15.25
N ASP A 165 -3.57 18.33 15.68
CA ASP A 165 -2.51 18.79 14.78
C ASP A 165 -1.89 17.66 13.96
N GLU A 166 -1.79 16.48 14.55
CA GLU A 166 -1.32 15.28 13.85
C GLU A 166 -2.38 14.79 12.85
N ALA A 167 -3.65 14.74 13.25
CA ALA A 167 -4.75 14.43 12.35
C ALA A 167 -4.82 15.41 11.18
N ARG A 168 -4.58 16.71 11.41
CA ARG A 168 -4.53 17.70 10.33
C ARG A 168 -3.47 17.36 9.28
N ARG A 169 -2.23 17.12 9.70
CA ARG A 169 -1.13 16.77 8.79
C ARG A 169 -1.39 15.46 8.06
N GLY A 170 -1.91 14.46 8.77
CA GLY A 170 -2.28 13.16 8.22
C GLY A 170 -3.37 13.24 7.16
N LEU A 171 -4.47 13.93 7.46
CA LEU A 171 -5.58 14.14 6.52
C LEU A 171 -5.15 14.97 5.31
N GLU A 172 -4.28 15.97 5.52
CA GLU A 172 -3.72 16.74 4.42
C GLU A 172 -2.90 15.86 3.48
N GLN A 173 -2.00 15.04 4.02
CA GLN A 173 -1.19 14.12 3.23
C GLN A 173 -2.08 13.11 2.49
N LEU A 174 -3.06 12.53 3.20
CA LEU A 174 -4.00 11.56 2.63
C LEU A 174 -4.78 12.15 1.44
N ALA A 175 -5.26 13.39 1.57
CA ALA A 175 -5.96 14.10 0.50
C ALA A 175 -5.05 14.48 -0.69
N ARG A 176 -3.76 14.72 -0.44
CA ARG A 176 -2.76 15.02 -1.49
C ARG A 176 -2.34 13.77 -2.26
N GLU A 177 -2.19 12.64 -1.57
CA GLU A 177 -1.79 11.36 -2.17
C GLU A 177 -2.93 10.69 -2.95
N ASN A 178 -4.18 11.06 -2.66
CA ASN A 178 -5.36 10.47 -3.27
C ASN A 178 -6.25 11.58 -3.90
N PRO A 179 -5.76 12.28 -4.94
CA PRO A 179 -6.48 13.42 -5.54
C PRO A 179 -7.80 13.02 -6.21
N ASP A 180 -7.93 11.77 -6.64
CA ASP A 180 -9.11 11.24 -7.35
C ASP A 180 -10.22 10.75 -6.41
N GLU A 181 -10.04 10.88 -5.09
CA GLU A 181 -10.92 10.33 -4.06
C GLU A 181 -11.49 11.44 -3.15
N PRO A 182 -12.57 12.14 -3.57
CA PRO A 182 -13.13 13.36 -2.94
C PRO A 182 -13.37 13.29 -1.43
N ARG A 183 -13.59 12.08 -0.91
CA ARG A 183 -13.81 11.81 0.52
C ARG A 183 -12.64 12.25 1.40
N TYR A 184 -11.40 12.18 0.91
CA TYR A 184 -10.23 12.57 1.71
C TYR A 184 -10.09 14.09 1.77
N GLN A 185 -10.37 14.78 0.66
CA GLN A 185 -10.43 16.24 0.64
C GLN A 185 -11.57 16.75 1.53
N LEU A 186 -12.74 16.07 1.52
CA LEU A 186 -13.85 16.38 2.41
C LEU A 186 -13.43 16.26 3.88
N ALA A 187 -12.84 15.13 4.28
CA ALA A 187 -12.44 14.90 5.67
C ALA A 187 -11.42 15.94 6.16
N TYR A 188 -10.43 16.27 5.32
CA TYR A 188 -9.48 17.34 5.63
C TYR A 188 -10.18 18.70 5.78
N ALA A 189 -11.05 19.07 4.84
CA ALA A 189 -11.76 20.34 4.88
C ALA A 189 -12.65 20.46 6.12
N GLN A 190 -13.36 19.40 6.49
CA GLN A 190 -14.16 19.33 7.72
C GLN A 190 -13.28 19.52 8.97
N HIS A 191 -12.13 18.87 9.05
CA HIS A 191 -11.21 18.98 10.19
C HIS A 191 -10.76 20.43 10.44
N LEU A 192 -10.49 21.17 9.36
CA LEU A 192 -10.08 22.58 9.44
C LEU A 192 -11.17 23.49 10.03
N THR A 193 -12.45 23.11 9.96
CA THR A 193 -13.57 23.97 10.42
C THR A 193 -13.65 24.13 11.94
N TYR A 194 -13.10 23.18 12.70
CA TYR A 194 -13.23 23.16 14.15
C TYR A 194 -12.41 24.25 14.86
N ARG A 195 -11.23 24.61 14.33
CA ARG A 195 -10.38 25.67 14.91
C ARG A 195 -10.53 26.98 14.15
N ASP A 196 -10.65 28.08 14.89
CA ASP A 196 -10.87 29.41 14.31
C ASP A 196 -9.79 29.82 13.30
N THR A 197 -8.53 29.49 13.61
CA THR A 197 -7.37 29.81 12.77
C THR A 197 -7.39 29.11 11.41
N THR A 198 -8.04 27.95 11.29
CA THR A 198 -8.13 27.17 10.05
C THR A 198 -9.52 27.17 9.43
N ARG A 199 -10.54 27.68 10.13
CA ARG A 199 -11.95 27.57 9.73
C ARG A 199 -12.22 28.17 8.35
N ARG A 200 -11.61 29.31 8.05
CA ARG A 200 -11.77 29.99 6.75
C ARG A 200 -11.25 29.15 5.58
N ASP A 201 -10.10 28.49 5.74
CA ASP A 201 -9.57 27.56 4.72
C ASP A 201 -10.50 26.34 4.56
N GLY A 202 -10.96 25.78 5.69
CA GLY A 202 -11.95 24.69 5.67
C GLY A 202 -13.22 25.06 4.91
N ILE A 203 -13.77 26.25 5.16
CA ILE A 203 -14.96 26.76 4.47
C ILE A 203 -14.72 26.89 2.96
N ALA A 204 -13.61 27.52 2.54
CA ALA A 204 -13.30 27.69 1.12
C ALA A 204 -13.20 26.34 0.38
N ARG A 205 -12.59 25.33 1.03
CA ARG A 205 -12.50 23.97 0.49
C ARG A 205 -13.84 23.27 0.41
N LEU A 206 -14.68 23.39 1.44
CA LEU A 206 -16.03 22.81 1.45
C LEU A 206 -16.92 23.45 0.39
N ALA A 207 -16.80 24.76 0.16
CA ALA A 207 -17.50 25.45 -0.92
C ALA A 207 -17.11 24.87 -2.29
N LYS A 208 -15.82 24.64 -2.55
CA LYS A 208 -15.35 23.98 -3.79
C LYS A 208 -15.89 22.54 -3.91
N LEU A 209 -15.84 21.76 -2.83
CA LEU A 209 -16.32 20.37 -2.81
C LEU A 209 -17.84 20.25 -2.94
N SER A 210 -18.60 21.32 -2.70
CA SER A 210 -20.07 21.31 -2.78
C SER A 210 -20.61 20.96 -4.17
N GLY A 211 -19.80 21.12 -5.22
CA GLY A 211 -20.13 20.74 -6.60
C GLY A 211 -19.80 19.29 -6.95
N ASP A 212 -19.11 18.54 -6.08
CA ASP A 212 -18.71 17.16 -6.33
C ASP A 212 -19.93 16.21 -6.30
N SER A 213 -19.97 15.25 -7.22
CA SER A 213 -21.11 14.32 -7.34
C SER A 213 -21.19 13.31 -6.19
N SER A 214 -20.07 12.99 -5.53
CA SER A 214 -19.98 11.99 -4.47
C SER A 214 -20.10 12.60 -3.08
N VAL A 215 -19.41 13.71 -2.82
CA VAL A 215 -19.30 14.33 -1.48
C VAL A 215 -20.01 15.67 -1.35
N GLY A 216 -20.60 16.20 -2.44
CA GLY A 216 -21.13 17.56 -2.46
C GLY A 216 -22.25 17.82 -1.45
N ALA A 217 -23.09 16.83 -1.17
CA ALA A 217 -24.16 16.95 -0.18
C ALA A 217 -23.60 17.14 1.24
N ASP A 218 -22.64 16.32 1.63
CA ASP A 218 -21.95 16.41 2.93
C ASP A 218 -21.11 17.69 3.02
N ALA A 219 -20.44 18.06 1.93
CA ALA A 219 -19.68 19.30 1.85
C ALA A 219 -20.59 20.53 2.11
N LYS A 220 -21.78 20.60 1.50
CA LYS A 220 -22.76 21.68 1.74
C LYS A 220 -23.22 21.73 3.19
N LYS A 221 -23.48 20.56 3.80
CA LYS A 221 -23.88 20.47 5.21
C LYS A 221 -22.79 21.02 6.12
N SER A 222 -21.56 20.55 5.94
CA SER A 222 -20.40 21.01 6.72
C SER A 222 -20.07 22.48 6.47
N TRP A 223 -20.21 22.96 5.23
CA TRP A 223 -19.99 24.36 4.87
C TRP A 223 -20.94 25.28 5.63
N ARG A 224 -22.25 25.01 5.57
CA ARG A 224 -23.26 25.78 6.32
C ARG A 224 -22.98 25.78 7.82
N GLN A 225 -22.64 24.62 8.38
CA GLN A 225 -22.30 24.49 9.78
C GLN A 225 -21.07 25.34 10.16
N ALA A 226 -20.03 25.33 9.33
CA ALA A 226 -18.82 26.10 9.58
C ALA A 226 -19.03 27.62 9.48
N LEU A 227 -19.92 28.07 8.58
CA LEU A 227 -20.34 29.47 8.52
C LEU A 227 -21.05 29.94 9.79
N LEU A 228 -21.86 29.07 10.43
CA LEU A 228 -22.49 29.39 11.72
C LEU A 228 -21.47 29.56 12.85
N TRP A 229 -20.35 28.83 12.78
CA TRP A 229 -19.24 28.99 13.73
C TRP A 229 -18.31 30.14 13.37
N LEU A 230 -18.45 30.75 12.20
CA LEU A 230 -17.58 31.83 11.76
C LEU A 230 -18.00 33.15 12.42
N GLY A 231 -17.10 33.75 13.20
CA GLY A 231 -17.22 35.15 13.59
C GLY A 231 -16.99 36.05 12.37
N ALA A 232 -18.04 36.23 11.57
CA ALA A 232 -17.99 36.82 10.25
C ALA A 232 -17.43 38.25 10.25
N ARG A 233 -16.57 38.53 9.28
CA ARG A 233 -16.01 39.87 9.01
C ARG A 233 -16.33 40.26 7.58
N ALA A 234 -16.24 41.56 7.26
CA ALA A 234 -16.50 42.05 5.89
C ALA A 234 -15.64 41.35 4.82
N SER A 235 -14.41 40.93 5.16
CA SER A 235 -13.52 40.16 4.29
C SER A 235 -14.01 38.76 3.94
N ASP A 236 -14.99 38.22 4.68
CA ASP A 236 -15.48 36.85 4.54
C ASP A 236 -16.63 36.74 3.51
N ALA A 237 -17.04 37.84 2.87
CA ALA A 237 -18.13 37.86 1.88
C ALA A 237 -17.99 36.81 0.75
N PRO A 238 -16.79 36.49 0.22
CA PRO A 238 -16.63 35.45 -0.80
C PRO A 238 -16.88 34.01 -0.32
N LEU A 239 -17.08 33.78 0.99
CA LEU A 239 -17.27 32.45 1.57
C LEU A 239 -18.76 32.04 1.70
N TYR A 240 -19.68 32.92 1.32
CA TYR A 240 -21.14 32.72 1.33
C TYR A 240 -21.67 32.38 -0.07
#